data_AF-A0A530GVU9-F1
#
_entry.id   AF-A0A530GVU9-F1
#
_cell.length_a   1.000
_cell.length_b   1.000
_cell.length_c   1.000
_cell.angle_alpha   90.00
_cell.angle_beta   90.00
_cell.angle_gamma   90.00
#
_symmetry.space_group_name_H-M   'P 1'
#
loop_
_entity.id
_entity.type
_entity.pdbx_description
1 polymer ?
#
loop_
_entity_poly.entity_id
_entity_poly.type
_entity_poly.pdbx_seq_one_letter_code
_entity_poly.pdbx_strand_id
1 'polypeptide(L)'
;MAENGPSDEYIRGAGVGLGRSVDQTVVDAQARVMRAAASPSAYAAYEAMNRDIDIRNILPAISMPTLVMIRSHDPVASAEAARDMARRIPQAEMREYPGDIHTFVAKDMDTILADIQSFLTGVTPEVTPDRKLAAILFLDIVSSTDHLARDGDQAWSNTLTSYYNVVRKEIARYRGEEFSVAGDGFLALFDGPARAVR
;
A
#
# COMPACT_ATOMS: atom_id res chain seq x y z
N MET A 1 22.25 2.98 12.59
CA MET A 1 22.85 2.37 11.38
C MET A 1 23.78 1.26 11.79
N ALA A 2 23.86 0.18 11.00
CA ALA A 2 24.85 -0.88 11.23
C ALA A 2 26.22 -0.45 10.67
N GLU A 3 27.30 -1.02 11.19
CA GLU A 3 28.68 -0.80 10.68
C GLU A 3 28.80 -1.08 9.17
N ASN A 4 27.92 -1.93 8.62
CA ASN A 4 27.94 -2.37 7.22
C ASN A 4 26.92 -1.66 6.31
N GLY A 5 26.25 -0.59 6.77
CA GLY A 5 25.26 0.17 5.99
C GLY A 5 23.85 0.17 6.58
N PRO A 6 22.83 0.59 5.80
CA PRO A 6 21.46 0.70 6.29
C PRO A 6 20.90 -0.70 6.56
N SER A 7 20.50 -0.94 7.81
CA SER A 7 19.84 -2.19 8.19
C SER A 7 18.37 -2.19 7.76
N ASP A 8 17.78 -3.38 7.63
CA ASP A 8 16.36 -3.54 7.34
C ASP A 8 15.48 -2.81 8.34
N GLU A 9 15.82 -2.88 9.64
CA GLU A 9 15.11 -2.14 10.69
C GLU A 9 15.15 -0.62 10.45
N TYR A 10 16.31 -0.08 10.06
CA TYR A 10 16.45 1.33 9.76
C TYR A 10 15.66 1.73 8.51
N ILE A 11 15.66 0.89 7.46
CA ILE A 11 14.90 1.15 6.22
C ILE A 11 13.38 1.07 6.48
N ARG A 12 12.92 0.09 7.24
CA ARG A 12 11.49 -0.07 7.58
C ARG A 12 11.03 1.03 8.56
N GLY A 13 11.93 1.49 9.42
CA GLY A 13 11.66 2.44 10.50
C GLY A 13 12.27 3.81 10.26
N ALA A 14 13.00 4.32 11.26
CA ALA A 14 13.41 5.72 11.37
C ALA A 14 14.30 6.28 10.25
N GLY A 15 14.83 5.45 9.34
CA GLY A 15 15.64 5.91 8.21
C GLY A 15 14.82 6.29 6.98
N VAL A 16 13.91 5.41 6.53
CA VAL A 16 13.09 5.65 5.33
C VAL A 16 11.60 5.57 5.62
N GLY A 17 11.20 4.78 6.61
CA GLY A 17 9.81 4.62 7.02
C GLY A 17 8.97 3.87 6.01
N LEU A 18 9.49 2.79 5.41
CA LEU A 18 8.71 1.96 4.48
C LEU A 18 7.59 1.15 5.16
N GLY A 19 7.56 1.11 6.49
CA GLY A 19 6.60 0.33 7.26
C GLY A 19 7.10 -1.07 7.57
N ARG A 20 6.54 -1.66 8.63
CA ARG A 20 7.01 -2.97 9.13
C ARG A 20 6.58 -4.12 8.23
N SER A 21 5.43 -4.01 7.57
CA SER A 21 4.84 -5.07 6.75
C SER A 21 5.26 -5.04 5.27
N VAL A 22 6.14 -4.12 4.85
CA VAL A 22 6.53 -4.02 3.44
C VAL A 22 7.29 -5.29 2.99
N ASP A 23 7.09 -5.69 1.74
CA ASP A 23 7.76 -6.86 1.17
C ASP A 23 9.29 -6.71 1.20
N GLN A 24 10.00 -7.81 1.47
CA GLN A 24 11.45 -7.80 1.58
C GLN A 24 12.14 -7.37 0.27
N THR A 25 11.56 -7.68 -0.89
CA THR A 25 12.11 -7.27 -2.19
C THR A 25 12.18 -5.75 -2.34
N VAL A 26 11.24 -5.02 -1.73
CA VAL A 26 11.24 -3.55 -1.70
C VAL A 26 12.32 -3.03 -0.75
N VAL A 27 12.50 -3.66 0.41
CA VAL A 27 13.58 -3.31 1.35
C VAL A 27 14.95 -3.54 0.73
N ASP A 28 15.14 -4.66 0.05
CA ASP A 28 16.40 -4.98 -0.63
C ASP A 28 16.69 -3.98 -1.77
N ALA A 29 15.65 -3.59 -2.52
CA ALA A 29 15.76 -2.57 -3.54
C ALA A 29 16.16 -1.20 -2.96
N GLN A 30 15.52 -0.79 -1.87
CA GLN A 30 15.85 0.45 -1.17
C GLN A 30 17.27 0.39 -0.59
N ALA A 31 17.68 -0.72 0.01
CA ALA A 31 19.03 -0.91 0.54
C ALA A 31 20.10 -0.76 -0.54
N ARG A 32 19.84 -1.29 -1.76
CA ARG A 32 20.74 -1.10 -2.91
C ARG A 32 20.85 0.37 -3.31
N VAL A 33 19.72 1.08 -3.41
CA VAL A 33 19.71 2.52 -3.71
C VAL A 33 20.49 3.30 -2.66
N MET A 34 20.26 3.02 -1.37
CA MET A 34 20.91 3.73 -0.29
C MET A 34 22.42 3.52 -0.28
N ARG A 35 22.90 2.28 -0.47
CA ARG A 35 24.33 1.96 -0.57
C ARG A 35 25.00 2.62 -1.78
N ALA A 36 24.26 2.82 -2.87
CA ALA A 36 24.76 3.53 -4.05
C ALA A 36 24.79 5.05 -3.85
N ALA A 37 23.88 5.60 -3.04
CA ALA A 37 23.75 7.04 -2.86
C ALA A 37 24.78 7.64 -1.88
N ALA A 38 25.10 6.97 -0.77
CA ALA A 38 26.07 7.49 0.21
C ALA A 38 26.71 6.38 1.06
N SER A 39 27.88 6.69 1.64
CA SER A 39 28.54 5.78 2.59
C SER A 39 27.78 5.72 3.92
N PRO A 40 27.98 4.66 4.73
CA PRO A 40 27.35 4.57 6.06
C PRO A 40 27.71 5.75 6.98
N SER A 41 28.96 6.22 6.93
CA SER A 41 29.40 7.38 7.72
C SER A 41 28.76 8.69 7.25
N ALA A 42 28.51 8.85 5.94
CA ALA A 42 27.82 10.02 5.41
C ALA A 42 26.36 10.07 5.86
N TYR A 43 25.64 8.94 5.85
CA TYR A 43 24.28 8.88 6.41
C TYR A 43 24.27 9.17 7.91
N ALA A 44 25.20 8.61 8.69
CA ALA A 44 25.28 8.88 10.12
C ALA A 44 25.53 10.38 10.41
N ALA A 45 26.38 11.03 9.61
CA ALA A 45 26.62 12.47 9.71
C ALA A 45 25.38 13.30 9.32
N TYR A 46 24.66 12.89 8.27
CA TYR A 46 23.42 13.53 7.85
C TYR A 46 22.32 13.43 8.93
N GLU A 47 22.16 12.26 9.54
CA GLU A 47 21.23 12.03 10.65
C GLU A 47 21.58 12.85 11.89
N ALA A 48 22.87 12.96 12.22
CA ALA A 48 23.34 13.81 13.31
C ALA A 48 23.02 15.29 13.03
N MET A 49 23.33 15.76 11.83
CA MET A 49 23.02 17.13 11.40
C MET A 49 21.52 17.42 11.50
N ASN A 50 20.65 16.54 10.97
CA ASN A 50 19.21 16.74 11.01
C ASN A 50 18.66 16.79 12.45
N ARG A 51 19.24 16.01 13.36
CA ARG A 51 18.87 16.00 14.78
C ARG A 51 19.18 17.31 15.49
N ASP A 52 20.24 17.99 15.07
CA ASP A 52 20.68 19.25 15.67
C ASP A 52 19.88 20.47 15.15
N ILE A 53 19.04 20.29 14.13
CA ILE A 53 18.18 21.37 13.60
C ILE A 53 17.01 21.61 14.55
N ASP A 54 17.00 22.79 15.16
CA ASP A 54 15.88 23.27 15.97
C ASP A 54 15.25 24.53 15.36
N ILE A 55 14.04 24.37 14.82
CA ILE A 55 13.27 25.46 14.21
C ILE A 55 12.23 26.06 15.16
N ARG A 56 12.07 25.58 16.40
CA ARG A 56 10.93 25.93 17.27
C ARG A 56 10.76 27.43 17.51
N ASN A 57 11.87 28.16 17.55
CA ASN A 57 11.89 29.60 17.81
C ASN A 57 11.55 30.45 16.58
N ILE A 58 11.66 29.91 15.37
CA ILE A 58 11.39 30.63 14.12
C ILE A 58 10.00 30.30 13.54
N LEU A 59 9.35 29.23 14.00
CA LEU A 59 7.99 28.87 13.56
C LEU A 59 6.97 30.02 13.67
N PRO A 60 6.98 30.88 14.71
CA PRO A 60 6.07 32.01 14.77
C PRO A 60 6.26 33.06 13.67
N ALA A 61 7.41 33.08 13.00
CA ALA A 61 7.67 34.02 11.90
C ALA A 61 6.93 33.63 10.60
N ILE A 62 6.40 32.41 10.50
CA ILE A 62 5.63 31.95 9.35
C ILE A 62 4.26 32.63 9.36
N SER A 63 4.13 33.68 8.54
CA SER A 63 2.92 34.51 8.47
C SER A 63 1.91 34.07 7.40
N MET A 64 2.25 33.05 6.61
CA MET A 64 1.37 32.50 5.57
C MET A 64 0.53 31.35 6.13
N PRO A 65 -0.70 31.13 5.63
CA PRO A 65 -1.45 29.90 5.89
C PRO A 65 -0.56 28.68 5.64
N THR A 66 -0.57 27.72 6.56
CA THR A 66 0.32 26.55 6.49
C THR A 66 -0.47 25.28 6.78
N LEU A 67 -0.32 24.25 5.96
CA LEU A 67 -0.88 22.93 6.22
C LEU A 67 0.22 22.01 6.76
N VAL A 68 0.07 21.55 8.01
CA VAL A 68 0.94 20.55 8.62
C VAL A 68 0.29 19.18 8.49
N MET A 69 0.98 18.23 7.85
CA MET A 69 0.47 16.89 7.57
C MET A 69 1.37 15.83 8.20
N ILE A 70 0.79 14.81 8.83
CA ILE A 70 1.54 13.68 9.38
C ILE A 70 0.74 12.38 9.43
N ARG A 71 1.43 11.25 9.52
CA ARG A 71 0.84 9.95 9.81
C ARG A 71 0.79 9.71 11.33
N SER A 72 -0.29 9.10 11.81
CA SER A 72 -0.50 8.90 13.25
C SER A 72 0.56 8.02 13.93
N HIS A 73 1.15 7.07 13.19
CA HIS A 73 2.20 6.16 13.66
C HIS A 73 3.45 6.23 12.78
N ASP A 74 3.74 7.41 12.24
CA ASP A 74 4.93 7.64 11.42
C ASP A 74 6.22 7.17 12.16
N PRO A 75 7.05 6.30 11.56
CA PRO A 75 8.22 5.75 12.22
C PRO A 75 9.44 6.70 12.19
N VAL A 76 9.37 7.80 11.45
CA VAL A 76 10.45 8.79 11.27
C VAL A 76 10.10 10.09 11.99
N ALA A 77 8.88 10.59 11.81
CA ALA A 77 8.40 11.84 12.38
C ALA A 77 7.44 11.60 13.57
N SER A 78 7.52 12.43 14.61
CA SER A 78 6.59 12.31 15.74
C SER A 78 5.29 13.08 15.48
N ALA A 79 4.14 12.41 15.60
CA ALA A 79 2.82 13.05 15.56
C ALA A 79 2.68 14.16 16.63
N GLU A 80 3.27 13.96 17.82
CA GLU A 80 3.29 14.98 18.87
C GLU A 80 4.13 16.20 18.46
N ALA A 81 5.30 15.97 17.85
CA ALA A 81 6.14 17.05 17.36
C ALA A 81 5.46 17.85 16.24
N ALA A 82 4.70 17.19 15.35
CA ALA A 82 3.89 17.87 14.33
C ALA A 82 2.75 18.70 14.94
N ARG A 83 2.07 18.19 15.99
CA ARG A 83 1.08 18.98 16.75
C ARG A 83 1.72 20.19 17.40
N ASP A 84 2.92 20.04 17.99
CA ASP A 84 3.65 21.16 18.57
C ASP A 84 4.06 22.19 17.51
N MET A 85 4.52 21.73 16.34
CA MET A 85 4.85 22.59 15.21
C MET A 85 3.64 23.38 14.74
N ALA A 86 2.50 22.73 14.52
CA ALA A 86 1.27 23.39 14.10
C ALA A 86 0.80 24.43 15.12
N ARG A 87 0.88 24.15 16.44
CA ARG A 87 0.53 25.13 17.47
C ARG A 87 1.42 26.38 17.49
N ARG A 88 2.66 26.28 17.02
CA ARG A 88 3.62 27.40 17.00
C ARG A 88 3.51 28.28 15.75
N ILE A 89 2.85 27.79 14.70
CA ILE A 89 2.64 28.55 13.47
C ILE A 89 1.27 29.24 13.56
N PRO A 90 1.19 30.58 13.49
CA PRO A 90 -0.04 31.32 13.79
C PRO A 90 -1.27 30.95 12.94
N GLN A 91 -1.04 30.58 11.68
CA GLN A 91 -2.10 30.25 10.71
C GLN A 91 -1.97 28.81 10.21
N ALA A 92 -1.51 27.90 11.08
CA ALA A 92 -1.42 26.50 10.71
C ALA A 92 -2.75 25.76 10.88
N GLU A 93 -3.08 24.98 9.87
CA GLU A 93 -4.01 23.86 9.96
C GLU A 93 -3.22 22.56 10.06
N MET A 94 -3.74 21.58 10.79
CA MET A 94 -3.11 20.26 10.90
C MET A 94 -4.06 19.16 10.43
N ARG A 95 -3.53 18.23 9.64
CA ARG A 95 -4.20 16.98 9.25
C ARG A 95 -3.36 15.79 9.65
N GLU A 96 -4.01 14.82 10.29
CA GLU A 96 -3.40 13.56 10.70
C GLU A 96 -4.07 12.41 9.95
N TYR A 97 -3.26 11.56 9.33
CA TYR A 97 -3.73 10.44 8.53
C TYR A 97 -3.35 9.13 9.24
N PRO A 98 -4.22 8.09 9.19
CA PRO A 98 -3.85 6.79 9.75
C PRO A 98 -2.69 6.18 8.96
N GLY A 99 -1.77 5.50 9.64
CA GLY A 99 -0.71 4.72 8.98
C GLY A 99 0.60 4.74 9.75
N ASP A 100 1.49 3.82 9.36
CA ASP A 100 2.77 3.51 10.00
C ASP A 100 3.96 3.58 9.04
N ILE A 101 3.82 4.38 7.97
CA ILE A 101 4.84 4.66 6.98
C ILE A 101 5.13 6.16 6.93
N HIS A 102 6.34 6.53 6.54
CA HIS A 102 6.73 7.94 6.33
C HIS A 102 6.53 8.38 4.88
N THR A 103 6.46 7.42 3.94
CA THR A 103 6.29 7.73 2.52
C THR A 103 4.84 8.15 2.24
N PHE A 104 4.67 9.18 1.41
CA PHE A 104 3.33 9.63 1.02
C PHE A 104 2.70 8.75 -0.08
N VAL A 105 3.48 7.89 -0.75
CA VAL A 105 3.01 6.95 -1.78
C VAL A 105 2.25 5.80 -1.12
N ALA A 106 1.01 6.08 -0.72
CA ALA A 106 0.13 5.19 0.00
C ALA A 106 -1.24 5.07 -0.69
N LYS A 107 -2.06 4.12 -0.23
CA LYS A 107 -3.41 3.87 -0.78
C LYS A 107 -4.38 5.03 -0.63
N ASP A 108 -4.11 5.96 0.27
CA ASP A 108 -4.94 7.13 0.58
C ASP A 108 -4.33 8.44 0.07
N MET A 109 -3.47 8.35 -0.96
CA MET A 109 -2.95 9.52 -1.66
C MET A 109 -4.08 10.42 -2.15
N ASP A 110 -5.21 9.86 -2.61
CA ASP A 110 -6.36 10.63 -3.06
C ASP A 110 -6.93 11.52 -1.94
N THR A 111 -6.97 11.02 -0.71
CA THR A 111 -7.39 11.79 0.47
C THR A 111 -6.40 12.91 0.78
N ILE A 112 -5.10 12.61 0.76
CA ILE A 112 -4.05 13.62 1.03
C ILE A 112 -4.09 14.72 -0.05
N LEU A 113 -4.22 14.34 -1.32
CA LEU A 113 -4.33 15.27 -2.43
C LEU A 113 -5.60 16.12 -2.34
N ALA A 114 -6.73 15.53 -1.92
CA ALA A 114 -7.97 16.25 -1.69
C ALA A 114 -7.83 17.30 -0.57
N ASP A 115 -7.17 16.95 0.53
CA ASP A 115 -6.90 17.87 1.65
C ASP A 115 -5.95 19.00 1.22
N ILE A 116 -4.89 18.69 0.45
CA ILE A 116 -4.00 19.70 -0.15
C ILE A 116 -4.78 20.63 -1.08
N GLN A 117 -5.61 20.08 -1.97
CA GLN A 117 -6.43 20.87 -2.89
C GLN A 117 -7.41 21.76 -2.13
N SER A 118 -8.08 21.22 -1.11
CA SER A 118 -9.01 21.98 -0.28
C SER A 118 -8.31 23.12 0.46
N PHE A 119 -7.10 22.88 0.97
CA PHE A 119 -6.28 23.92 1.61
C PHE A 119 -5.85 25.01 0.62
N LEU A 120 -5.43 24.63 -0.60
CA LEU A 120 -4.97 25.59 -1.60
C LEU A 120 -6.10 26.41 -2.25
N THR A 121 -7.28 25.82 -2.41
CA THR A 121 -8.36 26.40 -3.22
C THR A 121 -9.59 26.81 -2.42
N GLY A 122 -9.72 26.34 -1.18
CA GLY A 122 -10.95 26.45 -0.38
C GLY A 122 -12.11 25.57 -0.87
N VAL A 123 -11.91 24.76 -1.91
CA VAL A 123 -12.92 23.86 -2.47
C VAL A 123 -12.58 22.43 -2.07
N THR A 124 -13.48 21.77 -1.35
CA THR A 124 -13.38 20.34 -1.08
C THR A 124 -13.73 19.57 -2.35
N PRO A 125 -12.77 18.89 -3.00
CA PRO A 125 -13.08 18.10 -4.19
C PRO A 125 -13.96 16.90 -3.81
N GLU A 126 -14.91 16.55 -4.68
CA GLU A 126 -15.57 15.25 -4.58
C GLU A 126 -14.51 14.17 -4.82
N VAL A 127 -14.12 13.47 -3.76
CA VAL A 127 -13.34 12.23 -3.88
C VAL A 127 -14.28 11.20 -4.47
N THR A 128 -14.35 11.15 -5.81
CA THR A 128 -15.03 10.05 -6.50
C THR A 128 -14.25 8.77 -6.15
N PRO A 129 -14.81 7.81 -5.39
CA PRO A 129 -14.11 6.56 -5.17
C PRO A 129 -13.83 5.95 -6.54
N ASP A 130 -12.63 5.42 -6.76
CA ASP A 130 -12.26 4.67 -7.96
C ASP A 130 -13.12 3.40 -8.01
N ARG A 131 -14.36 3.55 -8.51
CA ARG A 131 -15.32 2.46 -8.69
C ARG A 131 -14.85 1.66 -9.89
N LYS A 132 -14.03 0.65 -9.64
CA LYS A 132 -13.71 -0.34 -10.68
C LYS A 132 -14.90 -1.25 -10.88
N LEU A 133 -15.39 -1.31 -12.11
CA LEU A 133 -16.36 -2.33 -12.51
C LEU A 133 -15.66 -3.69 -12.53
N ALA A 134 -16.03 -4.56 -11.59
CA ALA A 134 -15.59 -5.96 -11.59
C ALA A 134 -16.77 -6.87 -11.98
N ALA A 135 -16.49 -7.88 -12.78
CA ALA A 135 -17.40 -8.99 -13.05
C ALA A 135 -16.87 -10.24 -12.35
N ILE A 136 -17.74 -10.88 -11.58
CA ILE A 136 -17.45 -12.16 -10.90
C ILE A 136 -18.06 -13.28 -11.74
N LEU A 137 -17.23 -14.22 -12.17
CA LEU A 137 -17.66 -15.46 -12.80
C LEU A 137 -17.64 -16.57 -11.74
N PHE A 138 -18.77 -17.25 -11.58
CA PHE A 138 -18.89 -18.44 -10.75
C PHE A 138 -19.25 -19.63 -11.64
N LEU A 139 -18.49 -20.72 -11.51
CA LEU A 139 -18.69 -21.96 -12.25
C LEU A 139 -18.91 -23.10 -11.24
N ASP A 140 -19.80 -24.01 -11.58
CA ASP A 140 -20.11 -25.18 -10.75
C ASP A 140 -20.42 -26.40 -11.64
N ILE A 141 -20.09 -27.60 -11.16
CA ILE A 141 -20.34 -28.84 -11.90
C ILE A 141 -21.67 -29.43 -11.46
N VAL A 142 -22.64 -29.40 -12.37
CA VAL A 142 -23.95 -30.03 -12.14
C VAL A 142 -23.80 -31.51 -11.83
N SER A 143 -24.49 -32.00 -10.80
CA SER A 143 -24.50 -33.40 -10.39
C SER A 143 -23.12 -33.97 -10.00
N SER A 144 -22.19 -33.15 -9.53
CA SER A 144 -20.85 -33.59 -9.09
C SER A 144 -20.88 -34.70 -8.04
N THR A 145 -21.89 -34.73 -7.17
CA THR A 145 -22.06 -35.79 -6.16
C THR A 145 -22.40 -37.14 -6.80
N ASP A 146 -23.20 -37.14 -7.87
CA ASP A 146 -23.52 -38.37 -8.62
C ASP A 146 -22.29 -38.87 -9.40
N HIS A 147 -21.50 -37.94 -9.94
CA HIS A 147 -20.23 -38.28 -10.59
C HIS A 147 -19.24 -38.90 -9.61
N LEU A 148 -19.08 -38.28 -8.43
CA LEU A 148 -18.25 -38.84 -7.35
C LEU A 148 -18.71 -40.24 -6.94
N ALA A 149 -20.01 -40.46 -6.78
CA ALA A 149 -20.57 -41.76 -6.38
C ALA A 149 -20.38 -42.86 -7.44
N ARG A 150 -20.39 -42.51 -8.73
CA ARG A 150 -20.22 -43.45 -9.84
C ARG A 150 -18.76 -43.77 -10.13
N ASP A 151 -17.91 -42.74 -10.17
CA ASP A 151 -16.54 -42.85 -10.67
C ASP A 151 -15.54 -43.15 -9.54
N GLY A 152 -15.93 -42.88 -8.29
CA GLY A 152 -15.08 -43.01 -7.11
C GLY A 152 -14.05 -41.89 -6.98
N ASP A 153 -13.51 -41.73 -5.77
CA ASP A 153 -12.70 -40.57 -5.37
C ASP A 153 -11.51 -40.30 -6.31
N GLN A 154 -10.76 -41.34 -6.68
CA GLN A 154 -9.53 -41.17 -7.46
C GLN A 154 -9.79 -40.73 -8.90
N ALA A 155 -10.78 -41.31 -9.56
CA ALA A 155 -11.13 -40.94 -10.92
C ALA A 155 -11.76 -39.53 -10.95
N TRP A 156 -12.63 -39.23 -9.98
CA TRP A 156 -13.23 -37.90 -9.85
C TRP A 156 -12.19 -36.81 -9.57
N SER A 157 -11.22 -37.07 -8.69
CA SER A 157 -10.11 -36.15 -8.41
C SER A 157 -9.27 -35.82 -9.65
N ASN A 158 -9.03 -36.81 -10.51
CA ASN A 158 -8.31 -36.60 -11.77
C ASN A 158 -9.12 -35.73 -12.74
N THR A 159 -10.43 -35.96 -12.82
CA THR A 159 -11.36 -35.14 -13.61
C THR A 159 -11.40 -33.70 -13.13
N LEU A 160 -11.54 -33.46 -11.82
CA LEU A 160 -11.51 -32.12 -11.23
C LEU A 160 -10.18 -31.41 -11.50
N THR A 161 -9.06 -32.11 -11.38
CA THR A 161 -7.74 -31.54 -11.69
C THR A 161 -7.65 -31.09 -13.15
N SER A 162 -8.15 -31.91 -14.08
CA SER A 162 -8.22 -31.56 -15.51
C SER A 162 -9.14 -30.35 -15.76
N TYR A 163 -10.33 -30.35 -15.15
CA TYR A 163 -11.28 -29.23 -15.20
C TYR A 163 -10.64 -27.92 -14.73
N TYR A 164 -9.98 -27.91 -13.57
CA TYR A 164 -9.31 -26.73 -13.06
C TYR A 164 -8.20 -26.22 -13.96
N ASN A 165 -7.44 -27.11 -14.59
CA ASN A 165 -6.40 -26.71 -15.54
C ASN A 165 -6.99 -26.03 -16.79
N VAL A 166 -8.12 -26.53 -17.30
CA VAL A 166 -8.82 -25.91 -18.43
C VAL A 166 -9.40 -24.55 -18.04
N VAL A 167 -10.09 -24.47 -16.90
CA VAL A 167 -10.69 -23.23 -16.41
C VAL A 167 -9.63 -22.15 -16.19
N ARG A 168 -8.52 -22.47 -15.51
CA ARG A 168 -7.40 -21.54 -15.31
C ARG A 168 -6.83 -21.01 -16.61
N LYS A 169 -6.67 -21.89 -17.61
CA LYS A 169 -6.15 -21.53 -18.93
C LYS A 169 -7.07 -20.53 -19.63
N GLU A 170 -8.37 -20.75 -19.62
CA GLU A 170 -9.33 -19.84 -20.27
C GLU A 170 -9.48 -18.51 -19.49
N ILE A 171 -9.50 -18.55 -18.16
CA ILE A 171 -9.47 -17.33 -17.32
C ILE A 171 -8.25 -16.48 -17.66
N ALA A 172 -7.06 -17.08 -17.66
CA ALA A 172 -5.81 -16.38 -17.99
C ALA A 172 -5.83 -15.82 -19.42
N ARG A 173 -6.36 -16.59 -20.39
CA ARG A 173 -6.49 -16.17 -21.79
C ARG A 173 -7.31 -14.89 -21.94
N TYR A 174 -8.39 -14.75 -21.16
CA TYR A 174 -9.25 -13.57 -21.17
C TYR A 174 -8.91 -12.53 -20.11
N ARG A 175 -7.72 -12.63 -19.50
CA ARG A 175 -7.19 -11.71 -18.49
C ARG A 175 -8.09 -11.59 -17.25
N GLY A 176 -8.67 -12.71 -16.83
CA GLY A 176 -9.27 -12.83 -15.51
C GLY A 176 -8.23 -13.29 -14.48
N GLU A 177 -8.59 -13.16 -13.21
CA GLU A 177 -7.82 -13.63 -12.07
C GLU A 177 -8.63 -14.70 -11.33
N GLU A 178 -8.01 -15.83 -11.00
CA GLU A 178 -8.59 -16.83 -10.11
C GLU A 178 -8.68 -16.24 -8.70
N PHE A 179 -9.88 -16.20 -8.15
CA PHE A 179 -10.10 -15.69 -6.80
C PHE A 179 -10.16 -16.82 -5.77
N SER A 180 -10.89 -17.90 -6.09
CA SER A 180 -11.05 -19.03 -5.18
C SER A 180 -11.55 -20.28 -5.90
N VAL A 181 -11.26 -21.44 -5.30
CA VAL A 181 -11.76 -22.76 -5.70
C VAL A 181 -12.26 -23.47 -4.44
N ALA A 182 -13.47 -24.05 -4.49
CA ALA A 182 -14.05 -24.76 -3.37
C ALA A 182 -14.88 -25.95 -3.85
N GLY A 183 -14.46 -27.17 -3.51
CA GLY A 183 -15.14 -28.39 -3.92
C GLY A 183 -15.00 -28.65 -5.42
N ASP A 184 -16.07 -28.40 -6.16
CA ASP A 184 -16.25 -28.39 -7.62
C ASP A 184 -16.50 -26.97 -8.18
N GLY A 185 -16.71 -25.99 -7.29
CA GLY A 185 -16.95 -24.60 -7.61
C GLY A 185 -15.66 -23.82 -7.91
N PHE A 186 -15.76 -22.88 -8.85
CA PHE A 186 -14.67 -22.00 -9.28
C PHE A 186 -15.13 -20.54 -9.31
N LEU A 187 -14.33 -19.62 -8.77
CA LEU A 187 -14.64 -18.20 -8.73
C LEU A 187 -13.50 -17.37 -9.34
N ALA A 188 -13.85 -16.51 -10.28
CA ALA A 188 -12.89 -15.68 -11.02
C ALA A 188 -13.36 -14.22 -11.12
N LEU A 189 -12.40 -13.30 -11.15
CA LEU A 189 -12.61 -11.86 -11.27
C LEU A 189 -12.15 -11.37 -12.65
N PHE A 190 -12.93 -10.47 -13.24
CA PHE A 190 -12.60 -9.78 -14.49
C PHE A 190 -12.91 -8.28 -14.34
N ASP A 191 -12.16 -7.42 -15.04
CA ASP A 191 -12.41 -5.96 -15.09
C ASP A 191 -13.64 -5.57 -15.94
N GLY A 192 -14.56 -6.52 -16.21
CA GLY A 192 -15.77 -6.25 -16.96
C GLY A 192 -16.44 -7.50 -17.57
N PRO A 193 -17.77 -7.48 -17.75
CA PRO A 193 -18.55 -8.67 -18.11
C PRO A 193 -18.22 -9.21 -19.51
N ALA A 194 -17.83 -8.34 -20.46
CA ALA A 194 -17.51 -8.76 -21.82
C ALA A 194 -16.32 -9.73 -21.92
N ARG A 195 -15.41 -9.72 -20.94
CA ARG A 195 -14.30 -10.69 -20.85
C ARG A 195 -14.73 -11.98 -20.16
N ALA A 196 -15.67 -11.91 -19.22
CA ALA A 196 -16.14 -13.05 -18.45
C ALA A 196 -17.03 -14.03 -19.26
N VAL A 197 -17.67 -13.55 -20.33
CA VAL A 197 -18.65 -14.33 -21.14
C VAL A 197 -18.11 -14.80 -22.50
N ARG A 198 -16.79 -14.78 -22.71
CA ARG A 198 -16.12 -15.15 -23.97
C ARG A 198 -15.55 -16.57 -23.97
#